data_AF-A0A0E0EKB2-F1
#
_entry.id   AF-A0A0E0EKB2-F1
#
_cell.length_a   1.000
_cell.length_b   1.000
_cell.length_c   1.000
_cell.angle_alpha   90.00
_cell.angle_beta   90.00
_cell.angle_gamma   90.00
#
_symmetry.space_group_name_H-M   'P 1'
#
loop_
_entity.id
_entity.type
_entity.pdbx_description
1 polymer ?
#
loop_
_entity_poly.entity_id
_entity_poly.type
_entity_poly.pdbx_seq_one_letter_code
_entity_poly.pdbx_strand_id
1 'polypeptide(L)'
;MDVCPGTTGMDDPRMNPMAPGAPALGRMACDRVMVCAAEGDFLRWRAHAYAAAVAAAKGNASVEVLETAGESHVFHLFDPDGGKAKELLNRMVTFVNAAGT
;
A
#
# COMPACT_ATOMS: atom_id res chain seq x y z
N MET A 1 15.81 11.04 13.43
CA MET A 1 14.51 10.94 14.11
C MET A 1 13.90 9.66 13.62
N ASP A 2 13.76 8.66 14.49
CA ASP A 2 13.20 7.38 14.08
C ASP A 2 11.68 7.48 14.03
N VAL A 3 11.07 6.88 12.99
CA VAL A 3 9.61 6.89 12.78
C VAL A 3 8.88 6.21 13.95
N CYS A 4 9.54 5.25 14.62
CA CYS A 4 9.01 4.53 15.77
C CYS A 4 10.00 4.60 16.94
N PRO A 5 9.61 5.13 18.12
CA PRO A 5 10.44 5.06 19.32
C PRO A 5 10.82 3.61 19.66
N GLY A 6 12.10 3.40 19.97
CA GLY A 6 12.65 2.08 20.29
C GLY A 6 12.69 1.13 19.10
N THR A 7 12.82 1.64 17.88
CA THR A 7 13.00 0.80 16.69
C THR A 7 14.32 0.05 16.73
N THR A 8 14.33 -1.14 16.13
CA THR A 8 15.57 -1.89 15.83
C THR A 8 16.16 -1.55 14.46
N GLY A 9 15.63 -0.52 13.79
CA GLY A 9 16.06 -0.07 12.47
C GLY A 9 15.02 -0.37 11.38
N MET A 10 15.46 -0.52 10.13
CA MET A 10 14.55 -0.66 9.00
C MET A 10 13.72 -1.95 9.00
N ASP A 11 14.21 -2.99 9.67
CA ASP A 11 13.53 -4.30 9.76
C ASP A 11 12.68 -4.44 11.03
N ASP A 12 12.39 -3.33 11.72
CA ASP A 12 11.34 -3.34 12.74
C ASP A 12 9.99 -3.67 12.09
N PRO A 13 9.24 -4.68 12.55
CA PRO A 13 7.95 -5.08 11.97
C PRO A 13 6.89 -3.97 11.90
N ARG A 14 7.02 -2.92 12.74
CA ARG A 14 6.14 -1.73 12.70
C ARG A 14 6.41 -0.88 11.46
N MET A 15 7.59 -0.98 10.87
CA MET A 15 8.04 -0.23 9.69
C MET A 15 8.09 -1.12 8.44
N ASN A 16 8.55 -2.36 8.57
CA ASN A 16 8.65 -3.33 7.49
C ASN A 16 7.80 -4.58 7.83
N PRO A 17 6.55 -4.66 7.33
CA PRO A 17 5.67 -5.80 7.60
C PRO A 17 6.12 -7.11 6.92
N MET A 18 7.17 -7.05 6.10
CA MET A 18 7.81 -8.20 5.46
C MET A 18 9.12 -8.61 6.15
N ALA A 19 9.49 -7.95 7.25
CA ALA A 19 10.72 -8.26 7.99
C ALA A 19 10.66 -9.64 8.66
N PRO A 20 11.81 -10.28 8.90
CA PRO A 20 11.89 -11.48 9.73
C PRO A 20 11.24 -11.25 11.10
N GLY A 21 10.36 -12.17 11.51
CA GLY A 21 9.65 -12.08 12.79
C GLY A 21 8.43 -11.16 12.79
N ALA A 22 8.11 -10.50 11.67
CA ALA A 22 6.85 -9.77 11.53
C ALA A 22 5.64 -10.72 11.58
N PRO A 23 4.47 -10.27 12.07
CA PRO A 23 3.24 -11.04 11.98
C PRO A 23 2.94 -11.45 10.54
N ALA A 24 2.54 -12.70 10.33
CA ALA A 24 2.25 -13.22 8.99
C ALA A 24 1.13 -12.40 8.30
N LEU A 25 1.39 -11.93 7.08
CA LEU A 25 0.43 -11.14 6.28
C LEU A 25 -0.91 -11.87 6.06
N GLY A 26 -0.90 -13.22 6.05
CA GLY A 26 -2.12 -14.03 5.99
C GLY A 26 -3.10 -13.79 7.15
N ARG A 27 -2.61 -13.33 8.31
CA ARG A 27 -3.41 -13.02 9.50
C ARG A 27 -4.04 -11.63 9.49
N MET A 28 -3.84 -10.84 8.44
CA MET A 28 -4.55 -9.56 8.30
C MET A 28 -6.07 -9.78 8.35
N ALA A 29 -6.74 -9.01 9.19
CA ALA A 29 -8.19 -9.08 9.38
C ALA A 29 -8.99 -8.69 8.13
N CYS A 30 -8.40 -7.86 7.25
CA CYS A 30 -9.01 -7.52 5.98
C CYS A 30 -8.85 -8.67 4.97
N ASP A 31 -9.92 -8.99 4.26
CA ASP A 31 -9.91 -9.99 3.18
C ASP A 31 -9.33 -9.43 1.87
N ARG A 32 -9.46 -8.12 1.66
CA ARG A 32 -8.94 -7.42 0.49
C ARG A 32 -8.02 -6.28 0.90
N VAL A 33 -6.99 -6.04 0.09
CA VAL A 33 -6.00 -4.98 0.25
C VAL A 33 -5.84 -4.26 -1.08
N MET A 34 -5.91 -2.94 -1.06
CA MET A 34 -5.51 -2.11 -2.20
C MET A 34 -4.16 -1.45 -1.88
N VAL A 35 -3.23 -1.54 -2.82
CA VAL A 35 -1.91 -0.90 -2.74
C VAL A 35 -1.81 0.14 -3.85
N CYS A 36 -1.64 1.40 -3.47
CA CYS A 36 -1.49 2.50 -4.41
C CYS A 36 -0.03 2.93 -4.52
N ALA A 37 0.45 3.14 -5.74
CA ALA A 37 1.80 3.63 -6.03
C ALA A 37 1.75 4.70 -7.12
N ALA A 38 2.76 5.56 -7.17
CA ALA A 38 2.99 6.46 -8.30
C ALA A 38 4.21 5.99 -9.09
N GLU A 39 4.19 6.15 -10.41
CA GLU A 39 5.26 5.66 -11.29
C GLU A 39 6.64 6.22 -10.94
N GLY A 40 6.72 7.51 -10.58
CA GLY A 40 7.94 8.21 -10.19
C GLY A 40 8.27 8.10 -8.69
N ASP A 41 7.55 7.29 -7.92
CA ASP A 41 7.80 7.14 -6.49
C ASP A 41 9.06 6.28 -6.22
N PHE A 42 10.00 6.79 -5.42
CA PHE A 42 11.18 6.04 -4.99
C PHE A 42 10.83 4.81 -4.12
N LEU A 43 9.62 4.77 -3.55
CA LEU A 43 9.06 3.63 -2.82
C LEU A 43 8.22 2.69 -3.69
N ARG A 44 8.08 2.96 -5.00
CA ARG A 44 7.29 2.13 -5.93
C ARG A 44 7.62 0.65 -5.83
N TRP A 45 8.91 0.31 -5.81
CA TRP A 45 9.34 -1.09 -5.70
C TRP A 45 8.88 -1.75 -4.39
N ARG A 46 8.80 -1.01 -3.28
CA ARG A 46 8.31 -1.52 -2.00
C ARG A 46 6.80 -1.77 -2.04
N ALA A 47 6.05 -0.89 -2.71
CA ALA A 47 4.62 -1.09 -2.90
C ALA A 47 4.35 -2.41 -3.64
N HIS A 48 5.08 -2.67 -4.74
CA HIS A 48 4.99 -3.92 -5.49
C HIS A 48 5.45 -5.14 -4.70
N ALA A 49 6.55 -5.03 -3.94
CA ALA A 49 7.02 -6.11 -3.08
C ALA A 49 5.98 -6.49 -2.01
N TYR A 50 5.36 -5.48 -1.38
CA TYR A 50 4.30 -5.69 -0.40
C TYR A 50 3.06 -6.33 -1.02
N ALA A 51 2.62 -5.83 -2.18
CA ALA A 51 1.50 -6.42 -2.91
C ALA A 51 1.74 -7.89 -3.26
N ALA A 52 2.93 -8.23 -3.77
CA ALA A 52 3.32 -9.60 -4.07
C ALA A 52 3.37 -10.49 -2.80
N ALA A 53 3.88 -9.98 -1.68
CA ALA A 53 3.94 -10.71 -0.42
C ALA A 53 2.53 -10.99 0.15
N VAL A 54 1.61 -10.01 0.06
CA VAL A 54 0.22 -10.21 0.46
C VAL A 54 -0.47 -11.20 -0.47
N ALA A 55 -0.29 -11.08 -1.79
CA ALA A 55 -0.85 -12.02 -2.76
C ALA A 55 -0.35 -13.46 -2.54
N ALA A 56 0.93 -13.64 -2.19
CA ALA A 56 1.47 -14.95 -1.82
C ALA A 56 0.87 -15.51 -0.52
N ALA A 57 0.54 -14.64 0.44
CA ALA A 57 0.01 -15.05 1.74
C ALA A 57 -1.52 -15.25 1.78
N LYS A 58 -2.28 -14.52 0.96
CA LYS A 58 -3.76 -14.48 0.97
C LYS A 58 -4.40 -14.84 -0.37
N GLY A 59 -3.62 -15.01 -1.43
CA GLY A 59 -4.08 -15.27 -2.80
C GLY A 59 -4.20 -14.00 -3.65
N ASN A 60 -4.04 -14.13 -4.96
CA ASN A 60 -4.01 -12.99 -5.90
C ASN A 60 -5.30 -12.14 -5.88
N ALA A 61 -6.46 -12.76 -5.68
CA ALA A 61 -7.75 -12.04 -5.62
C ALA A 61 -7.89 -11.13 -4.39
N SER A 62 -7.02 -11.28 -3.38
CA SER A 62 -7.03 -10.45 -2.17
C SER A 62 -6.32 -9.11 -2.36
N VAL A 63 -5.60 -8.89 -3.46
CA VAL A 63 -4.78 -7.70 -3.69
C VAL A 63 -5.14 -7.00 -4.99
N GLU A 64 -5.34 -5.69 -4.88
CA GLU A 64 -5.45 -4.78 -6.02
C GLU A 64 -4.26 -3.81 -5.98
N VAL A 65 -3.57 -3.64 -7.11
CA VAL A 65 -2.49 -2.65 -7.25
C VAL A 65 -2.92 -1.57 -8.21
N LEU A 66 -2.92 -0.32 -7.74
CA LEU A 66 -3.17 0.87 -8.54
C LEU A 66 -1.88 1.66 -8.69
N GLU A 67 -1.33 1.72 -9.91
CA GLU A 67 -0.18 2.56 -10.21
C GLU A 67 -0.60 3.78 -11.04
N THR A 68 -0.35 4.98 -10.51
CA THR A 68 -0.65 6.24 -11.19
C THR A 68 0.55 6.69 -12.03
N ALA A 69 0.37 6.65 -13.36
CA ALA A 69 1.40 7.03 -14.32
C ALA A 69 1.75 8.53 -14.25
N GLY A 70 3.02 8.86 -14.43
CA GLY A 70 3.52 10.25 -14.49
C GLY A 70 3.38 11.07 -13.21
N GLU A 71 3.10 10.45 -12.06
CA GLU A 71 3.04 11.12 -10.76
C GLU A 71 4.23 10.75 -9.88
N SER A 72 4.54 11.62 -8.91
CA SER A 72 5.59 11.43 -7.91
C SER A 72 5.01 11.01 -6.55
N HIS A 73 5.90 10.73 -5.59
CA HIS A 73 5.53 10.42 -4.21
C HIS A 73 4.54 11.45 -3.65
N VAL A 74 3.46 10.95 -3.04
CA VAL A 74 2.38 11.73 -2.40
C VAL A 74 1.75 12.85 -3.25
N PHE A 75 1.72 12.70 -4.58
CA PHE A 75 1.18 13.71 -5.51
C PHE A 75 -0.20 14.28 -5.12
N HIS A 76 -1.09 13.44 -4.59
CA HIS A 76 -2.45 13.79 -4.19
C HIS A 76 -2.51 14.77 -3.01
N LEU A 77 -1.42 14.97 -2.27
CA LEU A 77 -1.31 16.00 -1.22
C LEU A 77 -0.89 17.35 -1.77
N PHE A 78 -0.17 17.38 -2.90
CA PHE A 78 0.33 18.60 -3.52
C PHE A 78 -0.68 19.24 -4.48
N ASP A 79 -1.44 18.41 -5.20
CA ASP A 79 -2.55 18.85 -6.06
C ASP A 79 -3.81 18.03 -5.77
N PRO A 80 -4.50 18.29 -4.65
CA PRO A 80 -5.70 17.54 -4.25
C PRO A 80 -6.88 17.74 -5.22
N ASP A 81 -6.88 18.84 -5.98
CA ASP A 81 -7.91 19.14 -6.97
C ASP A 81 -7.60 18.59 -8.36
N GLY A 82 -6.40 18.09 -8.58
CA GLY A 82 -5.93 17.48 -9.81
C GLY A 82 -6.74 16.24 -10.20
N GLY A 83 -6.88 16.02 -11.51
CA GLY A 83 -7.66 14.91 -12.06
C GLY A 83 -7.23 13.54 -11.52
N LYS A 84 -5.93 13.28 -11.45
CA LYS A 84 -5.38 12.02 -10.93
C LYS A 84 -5.54 11.86 -9.41
N ALA A 85 -5.51 12.96 -8.65
CA ALA A 85 -5.75 12.92 -7.22
C ALA A 85 -7.22 12.54 -6.94
N LYS A 86 -8.15 13.13 -7.69
CA LYS A 86 -9.57 12.78 -7.67
C LYS A 86 -9.81 11.33 -8.13
N GLU A 87 -9.10 10.87 -9.16
CA GLU A 87 -9.15 9.48 -9.61
C GLU A 87 -8.69 8.50 -8.52
N LEU A 88 -7.53 8.74 -7.90
CA LEU A 88 -7.02 7.95 -6.78
C LEU A 88 -8.03 7.90 -5.63
N LEU A 89 -8.60 9.06 -5.24
CA LEU A 89 -9.62 9.13 -4.20
C LEU A 89 -10.88 8.33 -4.57
N ASN A 90 -11.37 8.46 -5.79
CA ASN A 90 -12.52 7.71 -6.27
C ASN A 90 -12.27 6.20 -6.25
N ARG A 91 -11.06 5.74 -6.61
CA ARG A 91 -10.66 4.33 -6.50
C ARG A 91 -10.66 3.86 -5.05
N MET A 92 -10.10 4.64 -4.11
CA MET A 92 -10.13 4.33 -2.68
C MET A 92 -11.56 4.21 -2.13
N VAL A 93 -12.42 5.18 -2.47
CA VAL A 93 -13.83 5.17 -2.05
C VAL A 93 -14.56 3.96 -2.62
N THR A 94 -14.34 3.64 -3.90
CA THR A 94 -14.95 2.46 -4.55
C THR A 94 -14.50 1.17 -3.89
N PHE A 95 -13.20 1.02 -3.61
CA PHE A 95 -12.64 -0.17 -2.98
C PHE A 95 -13.21 -0.41 -1.57
N VAL A 96 -13.27 0.64 -0.74
CA VAL A 96 -13.80 0.56 0.63
C VAL A 96 -15.30 0.27 0.65
N ASN A 97 -16.07 0.90 -0.25
CA ASN A 97 -17.53 0.75 -0.29
C ASN A 97 -18.02 -0.47 -1.07
N ALA A 98 -17.15 -1.16 -1.80
CA ALA A 98 -17.51 -2.42 -2.43
C ALA A 98 -17.81 -3.46 -1.34
N ALA A 99 -19.05 -3.55 -0.85
CA ALA A 99 -19.46 -4.58 0.10
C ALA A 99 -19.09 -5.97 -0.47
N GLY A 100 -18.57 -6.85 0.39
CA GLY A 100 -18.46 -8.27 0.03
C GLY A 100 -19.86 -8.81 -0.22
N THR A 101 -20.20 -9.03 -1.48
CA THR A 101 -21.32 -9.88 -1.89
C THR A 101 -21.01 -11.33 -1.56
#